data_AF-A0A2P7EFB2-F1
#
_entry.id   AF-A0A2P7EFB2-F1
#
_cell.length_a   1.000
_cell.length_b   1.000
_cell.length_c   1.000
_cell.angle_alpha   90.00
_cell.angle_beta   90.00
_cell.angle_gamma   90.00
#
_symmetry.space_group_name_H-M   'P 1'
#
loop_
_entity.id
_entity.type
_entity.pdbx_description
1 polymer ?
#
loop_
_entity_poly.entity_id
_entity_poly.type
_entity_poly.pdbx_seq_one_letter_code
_entity_poly.pdbx_strand_id
1 'polypeptide(L)'
;MAMAAAVAESSPPERRATAVGGAGCMGGPGWVEFNRIAVRSISGLICSAIFCSAVAMPAGAIPLLDLKPYPEAVAGEKRWVIQLNPLLKPPTNPSISNNPSDWRVQLLVGKELELDCNLHRFTGRLRSEVLPGFGYTVYRAEQLGAMLSTKKACPSQGLSKQFVPLGGNPFVLPFNASVPIVIYAPDGFQVRYRLWKAETNSQPAQIR
;
A
#
# COMPACT_ATOMS: atom_id res chain seq x y z
N MET A 1 -27.39 20.03 54.21
CA MET A 1 -26.37 19.96 55.27
C MET A 1 -25.45 18.80 54.91
N ALA A 2 -24.22 19.12 54.47
CA ALA A 2 -23.03 18.28 54.29
C ALA A 2 -23.14 16.97 53.44
N MET A 3 -22.16 16.53 52.65
CA MET A 3 -20.74 16.87 52.56
C MET A 3 -20.25 16.43 51.16
N ALA A 4 -19.44 17.27 50.52
CA ALA A 4 -18.70 16.95 49.31
C ALA A 4 -17.43 16.15 49.66
N ALA A 5 -17.05 15.20 48.80
CA ALA A 5 -15.72 14.60 48.80
C ALA A 5 -15.16 14.65 47.38
N ALA A 6 -14.16 15.52 47.19
CA ALA A 6 -13.36 15.63 45.99
C ALA A 6 -12.24 14.58 46.04
N VAL A 7 -12.00 13.88 44.94
CA VAL A 7 -10.80 13.07 44.73
C VAL A 7 -9.98 13.77 43.65
N ALA A 8 -8.80 14.21 44.05
CA ALA A 8 -7.77 14.77 43.18
C ALA A 8 -6.97 13.63 42.55
N GLU A 9 -6.77 13.67 41.24
CA GLU A 9 -5.92 12.73 40.53
C GLU A 9 -4.73 13.48 39.92
N SER A 10 -3.54 13.00 40.30
CA SER A 10 -2.25 13.64 40.14
C SER A 10 -1.62 13.35 38.77
N SER A 11 -1.14 14.41 38.14
CA SER A 11 -0.36 14.36 36.90
C SER A 11 1.00 13.65 37.10
N PRO A 12 1.48 12.86 36.12
CA PRO A 12 2.83 12.29 36.17
C PRO A 12 3.92 13.29 35.70
N PRO A 13 5.18 13.12 36.13
CA PRO A 13 6.23 14.11 35.93
C PRO A 13 6.90 14.04 34.54
N GLU A 14 7.24 15.22 34.02
CA GLU A 14 8.08 15.44 32.84
C GLU A 14 9.44 14.74 32.98
N ARG A 15 9.77 13.88 32.01
CA ARG A 15 11.14 13.40 31.81
C ARG A 15 11.93 14.38 30.95
N ARG A 16 12.87 15.08 31.59
CA ARG A 16 13.99 15.78 30.93
C ARG A 16 14.78 14.80 30.08
N ALA A 17 14.70 14.94 28.77
CA ALA A 17 15.67 14.38 27.84
C ALA A 17 16.73 15.43 27.55
N THR A 18 17.94 15.17 28.05
CA THR A 18 19.16 15.92 27.76
C THR A 18 19.55 15.66 26.30
N ALA A 19 19.31 16.63 25.42
CA ALA A 19 19.79 16.56 24.04
C ALA A 19 21.24 17.05 23.98
N VAL A 20 22.13 16.13 23.62
CA VAL A 20 23.54 16.33 23.32
C VAL A 20 23.66 17.20 22.06
N GLY A 21 24.53 18.21 22.12
CA GLY A 21 24.79 19.15 21.04
C GLY A 21 25.32 18.48 19.77
N GLY A 22 24.63 18.74 18.65
CA GLY A 22 25.10 18.48 17.30
C GLY A 22 25.42 19.82 16.63
N ALA A 23 26.67 19.97 16.22
CA ALA A 23 27.24 21.16 15.61
C ALA A 23 26.47 21.59 14.34
N GLY A 24 26.18 22.89 14.26
CA GLY A 24 25.62 23.52 13.08
C GLY A 24 26.64 23.64 11.96
N CYS A 25 26.20 23.36 10.73
CA CYS A 25 26.84 23.82 9.52
C CYS A 25 25.95 24.92 8.92
N MET A 26 26.29 26.18 9.19
CA MET A 26 25.75 27.33 8.47
C MET A 26 26.78 27.75 7.42
N GLY A 27 26.35 27.79 6.15
CA GLY A 27 27.10 28.38 5.05
C GLY A 27 27.12 29.90 5.13
N GLY A 28 28.24 30.49 4.68
CA GLY A 28 28.37 31.93 4.39
C GLY A 28 27.54 32.36 3.16
N PRO A 29 27.63 33.63 2.69
CA PRO A 29 28.91 34.33 2.41
C PRO A 29 28.94 35.83 2.76
N GLY A 30 30.13 36.47 2.71
CA GLY A 30 30.23 37.93 2.62
C GLY A 30 31.53 38.56 3.13
N TRP A 31 32.45 38.83 2.20
CA TRP A 31 33.51 39.86 2.09
C TRP A 31 33.95 40.68 3.32
N VAL A 32 35.27 40.83 3.51
CA VAL A 32 36.08 42.08 3.32
C VAL A 32 37.59 41.72 3.35
N GLU A 33 38.36 42.36 2.47
CA GLU A 33 39.82 42.33 2.28
C GLU A 33 40.64 42.67 3.55
N PHE A 34 41.89 42.20 3.65
CA PHE A 34 43.05 43.06 3.95
C PHE A 34 44.39 42.29 3.82
N ASN A 35 45.32 42.94 3.12
CA ASN A 35 46.79 42.90 3.18
C ASN A 35 47.63 41.65 2.86
N ARG A 36 48.28 41.78 1.70
CA ARG A 36 49.69 41.49 1.36
C ARG A 36 50.62 41.18 2.54
N ILE A 37 51.42 40.10 2.42
CA ILE A 37 52.91 40.10 2.46
C ILE A 37 53.48 38.69 2.11
N ALA A 38 54.44 38.74 1.17
CA ALA A 38 55.57 37.86 0.83
C ALA A 38 55.64 36.35 1.21
N VAL A 39 55.65 35.53 0.14
CA VAL A 39 56.68 34.55 -0.27
C VAL A 39 57.45 33.75 0.80
N ARG A 40 57.34 32.41 0.76
CA ARG A 40 58.49 31.48 0.56
C ARG A 40 58.03 30.02 0.33
N SER A 41 58.72 29.38 -0.60
CA SER A 41 58.59 28.04 -1.18
C SER A 41 58.48 26.86 -0.20
N ILE A 42 57.88 25.74 -0.64
CA ILE A 42 58.54 24.45 -0.95
C ILE A 42 57.47 23.38 -1.28
N SER A 43 57.63 22.78 -2.45
CA SER A 43 57.37 21.40 -2.90
C SER A 43 56.40 20.49 -2.11
N GLY A 44 55.45 19.88 -2.82
CA GLY A 44 54.73 18.72 -2.30
C GLY A 44 53.53 18.28 -3.14
N LEU A 45 53.80 17.70 -4.30
CA LEU A 45 52.82 17.14 -5.23
C LEU A 45 52.26 15.81 -4.70
N ILE A 46 51.03 15.77 -4.20
CA ILE A 46 50.24 14.52 -4.09
C ILE A 46 48.77 14.85 -4.41
N CYS A 47 48.42 14.79 -5.70
CA CYS A 47 47.04 14.78 -6.15
C CYS A 47 46.52 13.34 -6.05
N SER A 48 46.07 12.93 -4.87
CA SER A 48 45.40 11.62 -4.71
C SER A 48 44.06 11.67 -5.42
N ALA A 49 43.98 11.04 -6.58
CA ALA A 49 42.74 10.79 -7.30
C ALA A 49 41.78 10.00 -6.41
N ILE A 50 40.74 10.67 -5.92
CA ILE A 50 39.62 10.03 -5.23
C ILE A 50 38.82 9.28 -6.30
N PHE A 51 39.12 7.99 -6.44
CA PHE A 51 38.38 7.05 -7.27
C PHE A 51 37.04 6.78 -6.58
N CYS A 52 36.01 7.57 -6.93
CA CYS A 52 34.65 7.40 -6.43
C CYS A 52 34.03 6.18 -7.13
N SER A 53 34.31 4.98 -6.61
CA SER A 53 33.63 3.76 -7.04
C SER A 53 32.16 3.87 -6.64
N ALA A 54 31.30 4.19 -7.62
CA ALA A 54 29.86 4.11 -7.46
C ALA A 54 29.47 2.64 -7.24
N VAL A 55 29.31 2.23 -5.98
CA VAL A 55 28.73 0.94 -5.63
C VAL A 55 27.25 1.01 -5.98
N ALA A 56 26.89 0.49 -7.16
CA ALA A 56 25.51 0.25 -7.52
C ALA A 56 24.95 -0.80 -6.57
N MET A 57 24.16 -0.38 -5.57
CA MET A 57 23.44 -1.33 -4.73
C MET A 57 22.43 -2.10 -5.59
N PRO A 58 22.42 -3.44 -5.54
CA PRO A 58 21.44 -4.22 -6.25
C PRO A 58 20.04 -3.88 -5.72
N ALA A 59 19.12 -3.55 -6.62
CA ALA A 59 17.73 -3.37 -6.29
C ALA A 59 17.21 -4.67 -5.63
N GLY A 60 16.82 -4.59 -4.36
CA GLY A 60 16.35 -5.76 -3.61
C GLY A 60 15.09 -6.35 -4.23
N ALA A 61 15.17 -7.59 -4.71
CA ALA A 61 14.01 -8.37 -5.13
C ALA A 61 13.26 -8.89 -3.89
N ILE A 62 11.93 -8.81 -3.91
CA ILE A 62 11.08 -9.34 -2.82
C ILE A 62 11.05 -10.87 -2.98
N PRO A 63 11.41 -11.66 -1.96
CA PRO A 63 11.37 -13.12 -2.06
C PRO A 63 9.93 -13.60 -2.23
N LEU A 64 9.70 -14.55 -3.14
CA LEU A 64 8.39 -15.18 -3.36
C LEU A 64 7.97 -15.95 -2.10
N LEU A 65 6.72 -15.79 -1.66
CA LEU A 65 6.18 -16.49 -0.49
C LEU A 65 5.92 -17.99 -0.81
N ASP A 66 6.03 -18.85 0.20
CA ASP A 66 5.82 -20.29 0.04
C ASP A 66 4.33 -20.61 -0.23
N LEU A 67 4.08 -21.35 -1.31
CA LEU A 67 2.74 -21.74 -1.75
C LEU A 67 2.40 -23.21 -1.40
N LYS A 68 3.33 -24.00 -0.85
CA LYS A 68 3.08 -25.41 -0.48
C LYS A 68 1.83 -25.64 0.39
N PRO A 69 1.49 -24.77 1.35
CA PRO A 69 0.29 -24.94 2.17
C PRO A 69 -1.03 -24.77 1.40
N TYR A 70 -0.99 -24.16 0.21
CA TYR A 70 -2.17 -23.83 -0.57
C TYR A 70 -2.39 -24.90 -1.64
N PRO A 71 -3.58 -25.53 -1.69
CA PRO A 71 -3.84 -26.57 -2.68
C PRO A 71 -3.73 -26.03 -4.12
N GLU A 72 -3.47 -26.90 -5.08
CA GLU A 72 -3.59 -26.53 -6.49
C GLU A 72 -5.06 -26.31 -6.87
N ALA A 73 -5.29 -25.56 -7.94
CA ALA A 73 -6.65 -25.41 -8.46
C ALA A 73 -7.18 -26.76 -8.97
N VAL A 74 -8.46 -27.03 -8.69
CA VAL A 74 -9.16 -28.19 -9.26
C VAL A 74 -9.48 -27.93 -10.74
N ALA A 75 -9.85 -28.98 -11.47
CA ALA A 75 -10.23 -28.86 -12.88
C ALA A 75 -11.37 -27.84 -13.07
N GLY A 76 -11.22 -26.94 -14.06
CA GLY A 76 -12.17 -25.87 -14.36
C GLY A 76 -11.94 -24.56 -13.62
N GLU A 77 -10.91 -24.48 -12.77
CA GLU A 77 -10.51 -23.28 -12.05
C GLU A 77 -9.03 -22.95 -12.23
N LYS A 78 -8.70 -21.69 -11.91
CA LYS A 78 -7.33 -21.19 -11.80
C LYS A 78 -7.05 -20.66 -10.42
N ARG A 79 -5.85 -20.94 -9.92
CA ARG A 79 -5.30 -20.37 -8.69
C ARG A 79 -4.56 -19.08 -9.01
N TRP A 80 -5.08 -17.98 -8.49
CA TRP A 80 -4.49 -16.66 -8.56
C TRP A 80 -3.82 -16.34 -7.24
N VAL A 81 -2.62 -15.76 -7.31
CA VAL A 81 -1.82 -15.40 -6.13
C VAL A 81 -1.47 -13.93 -6.21
N ILE A 82 -1.79 -13.19 -5.15
CA ILE A 82 -1.38 -11.80 -4.98
C ILE A 82 -0.39 -11.75 -3.83
N GLN A 83 0.86 -11.43 -4.14
CA GLN A 83 1.87 -11.10 -3.15
C GLN A 83 2.00 -9.59 -3.05
N LEU A 84 1.66 -9.05 -1.88
CA LEU A 84 1.78 -7.62 -1.63
C LEU A 84 3.23 -7.25 -1.35
N ASN A 85 3.65 -6.09 -1.83
CA ASN A 85 4.99 -5.57 -1.57
C ASN A 85 5.04 -4.94 -0.17
N PRO A 86 5.90 -5.41 0.76
CA PRO A 86 6.06 -4.79 2.08
C PRO A 86 6.74 -3.41 2.01
N LEU A 87 7.50 -3.14 0.95
CA LEU A 87 8.23 -1.89 0.69
C LEU A 87 7.46 -0.94 -0.23
N LEU A 88 6.12 -0.99 -0.21
CA LEU A 88 5.30 -0.05 -0.95
C LEU A 88 5.67 1.38 -0.55
N LYS A 89 5.95 2.22 -1.55
CA LYS A 89 6.23 3.63 -1.33
C LYS A 89 5.06 4.26 -0.56
N PRO A 90 5.35 4.98 0.55
CA PRO A 90 4.34 5.74 1.25
C PRO A 90 3.63 6.72 0.30
N PRO A 91 2.35 7.02 0.53
CA PRO A 91 1.67 8.05 -0.24
C PRO A 91 2.41 9.39 -0.06
N THR A 92 2.45 10.20 -1.11
CA THR A 92 3.06 11.54 -1.07
C THR A 92 2.14 12.58 -0.45
N ASN A 93 0.83 12.32 -0.44
CA ASN A 93 -0.17 13.18 0.18
C ASN A 93 -0.21 12.93 1.71
N PRO A 94 0.09 13.93 2.55
CA PRO A 94 0.11 13.78 4.01
C PRO A 94 -1.27 13.48 4.62
N SER A 95 -2.36 13.76 3.90
CA SER A 95 -3.72 13.42 4.35
C SER A 95 -4.03 11.93 4.26
N ILE A 96 -3.19 11.13 3.61
CA ILE A 96 -3.37 9.68 3.47
C ILE A 96 -2.40 8.97 4.42
N SER A 97 -2.93 8.02 5.20
CA SER A 97 -2.13 7.30 6.19
C SER A 97 -0.97 6.54 5.53
N ASN A 98 0.22 6.69 6.12
CA ASN A 98 1.40 5.91 5.76
C ASN A 98 1.48 4.58 6.51
N ASN A 99 0.58 4.32 7.47
CA ASN A 99 0.56 3.11 8.28
C ASN A 99 -0.16 1.97 7.55
N PRO A 100 0.50 0.82 7.28
CA PRO A 100 -0.12 -0.33 6.63
C PRO A 100 -1.37 -0.88 7.33
N SER A 101 -1.55 -0.66 8.64
CA SER A 101 -2.78 -1.06 9.35
C SER A 101 -4.03 -0.38 8.83
N ASP A 102 -3.87 0.78 8.19
CA ASP A 102 -4.97 1.61 7.66
C ASP A 102 -5.18 1.35 6.17
N TRP A 103 -4.45 0.40 5.60
CA TRP A 103 -4.54 0.03 4.20
C TRP A 103 -5.44 -1.21 4.03
N ARG A 104 -6.07 -1.29 2.87
CA ARG A 104 -6.95 -2.41 2.51
C ARG A 104 -6.70 -2.86 1.08
N VAL A 105 -6.95 -4.13 0.82
CA VAL A 105 -6.88 -4.72 -0.52
C VAL A 105 -8.28 -5.11 -0.95
N GLN A 106 -8.80 -4.48 -1.99
CA GLN A 106 -10.05 -4.89 -2.62
C GLN A 106 -9.77 -5.91 -3.71
N LEU A 107 -10.45 -7.04 -3.64
CA LEU A 107 -10.40 -8.08 -4.67
C LEU A 107 -11.48 -7.84 -5.72
N LEU A 108 -11.11 -8.02 -6.99
CA LEU A 108 -11.96 -7.82 -8.15
C LEU A 108 -11.85 -9.04 -9.05
N VAL A 109 -12.87 -9.90 -9.06
CA VAL A 109 -12.96 -11.02 -9.99
C VAL A 109 -13.87 -10.62 -11.15
N GLY A 110 -13.49 -10.89 -12.39
CA GLY A 110 -14.24 -10.41 -13.54
C GLY A 110 -13.71 -10.89 -14.88
N LYS A 111 -14.24 -10.35 -15.97
CA LYS A 111 -13.76 -10.63 -17.35
C LYS A 111 -13.50 -9.34 -18.09
N GLU A 112 -12.55 -9.36 -19.02
CA GLU A 112 -12.38 -8.27 -19.98
C GLU A 112 -13.19 -8.59 -21.23
N LEU A 113 -14.09 -7.67 -21.62
CA LEU A 113 -15.06 -7.85 -22.71
C LEU A 113 -15.18 -6.54 -23.51
N GLU A 114 -15.56 -6.64 -24.78
CA GLU A 114 -15.92 -5.47 -25.59
C GLU A 114 -17.40 -5.15 -25.39
N LEU A 115 -17.68 -4.00 -24.77
CA LEU A 115 -19.00 -3.62 -24.28
C LEU A 115 -19.38 -2.20 -24.67
N ASP A 116 -20.68 -1.94 -24.62
CA ASP A 116 -21.27 -0.63 -24.85
C ASP A 116 -21.10 0.31 -23.63
N CYS A 117 -21.84 1.41 -23.63
CA CYS A 117 -21.80 2.43 -22.58
C CYS A 117 -22.53 2.04 -21.28
N ASN A 118 -23.22 0.89 -21.26
CA ASN A 118 -23.98 0.49 -20.10
C ASN A 118 -23.06 0.01 -18.96
N LEU A 119 -23.56 0.11 -17.72
CA LEU A 119 -22.84 -0.43 -16.58
C LEU A 119 -23.12 -1.92 -16.49
N HIS A 120 -22.09 -2.73 -16.69
CA HIS A 120 -22.18 -4.20 -16.64
C HIS A 120 -21.59 -4.74 -15.35
N ARG A 121 -22.18 -5.81 -14.81
CA ARG A 121 -21.67 -6.55 -13.64
C ARG A 121 -22.05 -8.02 -13.74
N PHE A 122 -21.18 -8.94 -13.34
CA PHE A 122 -21.55 -10.35 -13.20
C PHE A 122 -22.26 -10.60 -11.87
N THR A 123 -23.25 -11.49 -11.85
CA THR A 123 -23.70 -12.05 -10.57
C THR A 123 -22.68 -13.04 -10.02
N GLY A 124 -22.61 -13.14 -8.70
CA GLY A 124 -21.68 -14.02 -8.00
C GLY A 124 -21.13 -13.37 -6.74
N ARG A 125 -20.26 -14.09 -6.04
CA ARG A 125 -19.63 -13.62 -4.81
C ARG A 125 -18.25 -14.22 -4.59
N LEU A 126 -17.44 -13.55 -3.80
CA LEU A 126 -16.23 -14.12 -3.20
C LEU A 126 -16.57 -14.66 -1.81
N ARG A 127 -16.10 -15.87 -1.51
CA ARG A 127 -16.23 -16.52 -0.21
C ARG A 127 -14.85 -16.78 0.38
N SER A 128 -14.68 -16.53 1.67
CA SER A 128 -13.49 -16.94 2.42
C SER A 128 -13.63 -18.38 2.91
N GLU A 129 -12.58 -19.17 2.76
CA GLU A 129 -12.47 -20.56 3.20
C GLU A 129 -11.17 -20.72 4.00
N VAL A 130 -11.25 -21.32 5.20
CA VAL A 130 -10.06 -21.59 6.02
C VAL A 130 -9.55 -22.98 5.67
N LEU A 131 -8.28 -23.07 5.28
CA LEU A 131 -7.63 -24.33 4.94
C LEU A 131 -7.46 -25.18 6.22
N PRO A 132 -8.00 -26.41 6.24
CA PRO A 132 -7.87 -27.29 7.40
C PRO A 132 -6.39 -27.64 7.63
N GLY A 133 -5.98 -27.66 8.90
CA GLY A 133 -4.61 -28.00 9.32
C GLY A 133 -3.59 -26.85 9.24
N PHE A 134 -3.78 -25.87 8.35
CA PHE A 134 -2.85 -24.73 8.20
C PHE A 134 -3.38 -23.42 8.82
N GLY A 135 -4.70 -23.25 8.90
CA GLY A 135 -5.33 -22.02 9.43
C GLY A 135 -5.24 -20.81 8.48
N TYR A 136 -4.71 -20.97 7.27
CA TYR A 136 -4.71 -19.91 6.25
C TYR A 136 -6.07 -19.77 5.57
N THR A 137 -6.44 -18.54 5.24
CA THR A 137 -7.67 -18.24 4.50
C THR A 137 -7.39 -18.11 3.01
N VAL A 138 -8.16 -18.82 2.20
CA VAL A 138 -8.24 -18.65 0.73
C VAL A 138 -9.58 -18.06 0.35
N TYR A 139 -9.67 -17.56 -0.88
CA TYR A 139 -10.89 -16.94 -1.40
C TYR A 139 -11.35 -17.67 -2.66
N ARG A 140 -12.64 -17.99 -2.77
CA ARG A 140 -13.20 -18.69 -3.92
C ARG A 140 -14.32 -17.87 -4.55
N ALA A 141 -14.27 -17.71 -5.86
CA ALA A 141 -15.36 -17.11 -6.62
C ALA A 141 -16.46 -18.16 -6.84
N GLU A 142 -17.62 -17.94 -6.24
CA GLU A 142 -18.76 -18.86 -6.26
C GLU A 142 -19.99 -18.21 -6.90
N GLN A 143 -20.94 -19.06 -7.33
CA GLN A 143 -22.25 -18.64 -7.82
C GLN A 143 -22.17 -17.66 -9.00
N LEU A 144 -21.13 -17.81 -9.84
CA LEU A 144 -20.91 -16.97 -10.99
C LEU A 144 -22.03 -17.20 -12.00
N GLY A 145 -22.79 -16.15 -12.30
CA GLY A 145 -23.98 -16.25 -13.14
C GLY A 145 -24.01 -15.20 -14.25
N ALA A 146 -25.24 -14.84 -14.65
CA ALA A 146 -25.49 -13.93 -15.76
C ALA A 146 -24.90 -12.53 -15.52
N MET A 147 -24.62 -11.84 -16.61
CA MET A 147 -24.24 -10.43 -16.59
C MET A 147 -25.49 -9.56 -16.51
N LEU A 148 -25.50 -8.63 -15.55
CA LEU A 148 -26.50 -7.58 -15.40
C LEU A 148 -25.99 -6.31 -16.10
N SER A 149 -26.90 -5.57 -16.72
CA SER A 149 -26.59 -4.33 -17.43
C SER A 149 -27.66 -3.28 -17.22
N THR A 150 -27.26 -2.01 -17.21
CA THR A 150 -28.23 -0.89 -17.30
C THR A 150 -28.86 -0.84 -18.69
N LYS A 151 -29.97 -0.11 -18.85
CA LYS A 151 -30.68 0.05 -20.14
C LYS A 151 -30.66 1.49 -20.63
N LYS A 152 -29.47 2.09 -20.67
CA LYS A 152 -29.27 3.43 -21.23
C LYS A 152 -29.06 3.33 -22.74
N ALA A 153 -29.56 4.33 -23.48
CA ALA A 153 -29.25 4.46 -24.89
C ALA A 153 -27.79 4.86 -25.07
N CYS A 154 -27.08 4.21 -26.00
CA CYS A 154 -25.69 4.52 -26.35
C CYS A 154 -25.61 5.07 -27.78
N PRO A 155 -26.20 6.24 -28.09
CA PRO A 155 -26.09 6.82 -29.42
C PRO A 155 -24.64 7.21 -29.67
N SER A 156 -24.07 6.78 -30.81
CA SER A 156 -22.71 7.12 -31.28
C SER A 156 -21.51 6.62 -30.45
N GLN A 157 -21.70 5.66 -29.53
CA GLN A 157 -20.59 4.99 -28.84
C GLN A 157 -20.41 3.56 -29.36
N GLY A 158 -19.23 3.25 -29.88
CA GLY A 158 -18.85 1.89 -30.27
C GLY A 158 -18.55 1.00 -29.07
N LEU A 159 -18.28 -0.28 -29.32
CA LEU A 159 -17.82 -1.19 -28.28
C LEU A 159 -16.41 -0.82 -27.83
N SER A 160 -16.14 -0.96 -26.54
CA SER A 160 -14.83 -0.70 -25.93
C SER A 160 -14.45 -1.83 -24.98
N LYS A 161 -13.16 -2.15 -24.90
CA LYS A 161 -12.67 -3.15 -23.94
C LYS A 161 -12.82 -2.64 -22.51
N GLN A 162 -13.60 -3.35 -21.71
CA GLN A 162 -13.90 -3.03 -20.32
C GLN A 162 -13.76 -4.27 -19.45
N PHE A 163 -13.26 -4.08 -18.23
CA PHE A 163 -13.24 -5.13 -17.22
C PHE A 163 -14.55 -5.10 -16.42
N VAL A 164 -15.32 -6.18 -16.50
CA VAL A 164 -16.59 -6.36 -15.80
C VAL A 164 -16.36 -7.20 -14.55
N PRO A 165 -16.40 -6.60 -13.35
CA PRO A 165 -16.26 -7.33 -12.10
C PRO A 165 -17.56 -8.04 -11.69
N LEU A 166 -17.46 -8.93 -10.69
CA LEU A 166 -18.60 -9.37 -9.91
C LEU A 166 -19.29 -8.16 -9.26
N GLY A 167 -20.62 -8.19 -9.22
CA GLY A 167 -21.44 -7.23 -8.50
C GLY A 167 -21.49 -7.51 -6.99
N GLY A 168 -22.35 -6.76 -6.30
CA GLY A 168 -22.51 -6.86 -4.85
C GLY A 168 -21.54 -5.99 -4.05
N ASN A 169 -21.40 -6.31 -2.76
CA ASN A 169 -20.56 -5.56 -1.85
C ASN A 169 -19.07 -5.75 -2.19
N PRO A 170 -18.25 -4.68 -2.13
CA PRO A 170 -16.81 -4.79 -2.29
C PRO A 170 -16.21 -5.83 -1.34
N PHE A 171 -15.43 -6.76 -1.88
CA PHE A 171 -14.68 -7.72 -1.06
C PHE A 171 -13.33 -7.11 -0.69
N VAL A 172 -13.22 -6.64 0.56
CA VAL A 172 -12.10 -5.82 1.03
C VAL A 172 -11.42 -6.51 2.21
N LEU A 173 -10.10 -6.66 2.11
CA LEU A 173 -9.25 -7.36 3.07
C LEU A 173 -8.30 -6.38 3.77
N PRO A 174 -7.87 -6.66 5.01
CA PRO A 174 -6.76 -5.94 5.62
C PRO A 174 -5.49 -6.11 4.77
N PHE A 175 -4.68 -5.06 4.70
CA PHE A 175 -3.37 -5.17 4.09
C PHE A 175 -2.44 -6.01 4.98
N ASN A 176 -1.89 -7.09 4.44
CA ASN A 176 -0.89 -7.92 5.10
C ASN A 176 0.10 -8.47 4.07
N ALA A 177 1.33 -7.97 4.07
CA ALA A 177 2.36 -8.38 3.12
C ALA A 177 3.12 -9.65 3.53
N SER A 178 2.89 -10.18 4.73
CA SER A 178 3.57 -11.36 5.25
C SER A 178 3.00 -12.68 4.73
N VAL A 179 1.79 -12.65 4.15
CA VAL A 179 1.11 -13.82 3.59
C VAL A 179 0.57 -13.53 2.20
N PRO A 180 0.58 -14.50 1.26
CA PRO A 180 -0.04 -14.31 -0.04
C PRO A 180 -1.56 -14.35 0.09
N ILE A 181 -2.24 -13.56 -0.74
CA ILE A 181 -3.69 -13.69 -0.93
C ILE A 181 -3.90 -14.68 -2.07
N VAL A 182 -4.53 -15.82 -1.78
CA VAL A 182 -4.78 -16.88 -2.76
C VAL A 182 -6.27 -16.93 -3.10
N ILE A 183 -6.57 -16.85 -4.40
CA ILE A 183 -7.93 -16.78 -4.93
C ILE A 183 -8.13 -17.88 -5.98
N TYR A 184 -9.19 -18.67 -5.87
CA TYR A 184 -9.64 -19.60 -6.90
C TYR A 184 -10.78 -18.99 -7.69
N ALA A 185 -10.62 -18.92 -9.00
CA ALA A 185 -11.64 -18.41 -9.91
C ALA A 185 -11.83 -19.38 -11.09
N PRO A 186 -13.07 -19.62 -11.54
CA PRO A 186 -13.34 -20.45 -12.71
C PRO A 186 -12.64 -19.96 -13.98
N ASP A 187 -12.43 -20.89 -14.92
CA ASP A 187 -11.81 -20.58 -16.20
C ASP A 187 -12.51 -19.43 -16.94
N GLY A 188 -11.69 -18.61 -17.60
CA GLY A 188 -12.13 -17.41 -18.31
C GLY A 188 -12.42 -16.19 -17.42
N PHE A 189 -12.37 -16.32 -16.09
CA PHE A 189 -12.33 -15.17 -15.18
C PHE A 189 -10.89 -14.77 -14.86
N GLN A 190 -10.69 -13.48 -14.62
CA GLN A 190 -9.45 -12.85 -14.20
C GLN A 190 -9.61 -12.27 -12.79
N VAL A 191 -8.51 -12.22 -12.05
CA VAL A 191 -8.45 -11.55 -10.75
C VAL A 191 -7.59 -10.29 -10.85
N ARG A 192 -8.15 -9.16 -10.42
CA ARG A 192 -7.46 -7.88 -10.22
C ARG A 192 -7.58 -7.49 -8.76
N TYR A 193 -6.75 -6.55 -8.32
CA TYR A 193 -6.89 -5.95 -7.00
C TYR A 193 -6.68 -4.45 -7.05
N ARG A 194 -7.25 -3.78 -6.05
CA ARG A 194 -7.04 -2.35 -5.81
C ARG A 194 -6.57 -2.15 -4.38
N LEU A 195 -5.53 -1.34 -4.21
CA LEU A 195 -5.10 -0.90 -2.89
C LEU A 195 -5.88 0.34 -2.48
N TRP A 196 -6.41 0.32 -1.27
CA TRP A 196 -7.06 1.44 -0.61
C TRP A 196 -6.22 1.86 0.58
N LYS A 197 -6.09 3.16 0.80
CA LYS A 197 -5.41 3.74 1.96
C LYS A 197 -6.38 4.72 2.61
N ALA A 198 -6.57 4.61 3.92
CA ALA A 198 -7.45 5.52 4.64
C ALA A 198 -6.81 6.92 4.76
N GLU A 199 -7.65 7.91 5.06
CA GLU A 199 -7.17 9.20 5.54
C GLU A 199 -6.49 9.04 6.91
N THR A 200 -5.54 9.93 7.20
CA THR A 200 -4.81 9.91 8.47
C THR A 200 -5.70 10.19 9.68
N ASN A 201 -6.74 11.02 9.52
CA ASN A 201 -7.60 11.46 10.61
C ASN A 201 -9.01 10.88 10.47
N SER A 202 -9.59 10.40 11.57
CA SER A 202 -11.03 10.10 11.65
C SER A 202 -11.81 11.33 12.11
N GLN A 203 -13.05 11.48 11.65
CA GLN A 203 -13.96 12.55 12.07
C GLN A 203 -15.06 12.02 12.99
N PRO A 204 -15.43 12.72 14.08
CA PRO A 204 -16.58 12.34 14.89
C PRO A 204 -17.90 12.58 14.11
N ALA A 205 -18.85 11.68 14.27
CA ALA A 205 -20.22 11.89 13.78
C ALA A 205 -21.01 12.82 14.72
N GLN A 206 -22.00 13.53 14.19
CA GLN A 206 -22.89 14.40 14.98
C GLN A 206 -24.14 13.64 15.42
N ILE A 207 -24.48 13.75 16.71
CA ILE A 207 -25.77 13.28 17.26
C ILE A 207 -26.85 14.30 16.83
N ARG A 208 -27.99 13.82 16.34
CA ARG A 208 -29.17 14.65 15.98
C ARG A 208 -30.42 14.11 16.64
#